data_AF-A0A1X6Z2R4-F1
#
_entry.id   AF-A0A1X6Z2R4-F1
#
_cell.length_a   1.000
_cell.length_b   1.000
_cell.length_c   1.000
_cell.angle_alpha   90.00
_cell.angle_beta   90.00
_cell.angle_gamma   90.00
#
_symmetry.space_group_name_H-M   'P 1'
#
loop_
_entity.id
_entity.type
_entity.pdbx_description
1 polymer ?
#
loop_
_entity_poly.entity_id
_entity_poly.type
_entity_poly.pdbx_seq_one_letter_code
_entity_poly.pdbx_strand_id
1 'polypeptide(L)'
;MSEGIQRNKRLRARLYWWLERPDRSATGPWFLEIALIVLISLNVAAVILETVDSIYVQWSFALNLFEAVSLTVFLAEYVARLWVAPEEPSYKSRLAWIRSPLALIDLFAILPTLLYLIFPMDLRLLRTFRMLRLLKLTRYSPALGMLFAVFEEEAGAFFAGFFILMLMLIFAASGAWIAEHNAQPEAFGSIPAAMWWAMATLTTVGYGDVTPITVAGKMFGALITVIGIGMAALPAGIIASGLNDQLHRRRAKLERQFRAALEDGNICEADEKDIEILRKQLGLSNRAAGHIRQQIHAELQTGTERCQSCGQPLTKTKKGGL
;
A
#
# COMPACT_ATOMS: atom_id res chain seq x y z
N MET A 1 -23.23 -35.59 -14.49
CA MET A 1 -22.36 -34.43 -14.81
C MET A 1 -22.70 -33.17 -14.01
N SER A 2 -23.96 -32.94 -13.61
CA SER A 2 -24.38 -31.74 -12.85
C SER A 2 -23.97 -31.74 -11.35
N GLU A 3 -24.00 -32.89 -10.66
CA GLU A 3 -23.64 -32.97 -9.23
C GLU A 3 -22.18 -32.63 -8.96
N GLY A 4 -21.26 -33.07 -9.82
CA GLY A 4 -19.84 -32.73 -9.71
C GLY A 4 -19.59 -31.22 -9.87
N ILE A 5 -20.32 -30.57 -10.78
CA ILE A 5 -20.24 -29.12 -11.01
C ILE A 5 -20.80 -28.34 -9.82
N GLN A 6 -21.94 -28.77 -9.25
CA GLN A 6 -22.53 -28.14 -8.06
C GLN A 6 -21.67 -28.33 -6.81
N ARG A 7 -21.08 -29.52 -6.61
CA ARG A 7 -20.17 -29.79 -5.48
C ARG A 7 -18.90 -28.94 -5.59
N ASN A 8 -18.36 -28.80 -6.79
CA ASN A 8 -17.16 -27.98 -7.02
C ASN A 8 -17.43 -26.49 -6.77
N LYS A 9 -18.59 -25.97 -7.22
CA LYS A 9 -19.02 -24.60 -6.90
C LYS A 9 -19.15 -24.37 -5.39
N ARG A 10 -19.76 -25.31 -4.65
CA ARG A 10 -19.90 -25.21 -3.18
C ARG A 10 -18.55 -25.23 -2.46
N LEU A 11 -17.62 -26.09 -2.88
CA LEU A 11 -16.28 -26.19 -2.27
C LEU A 11 -15.47 -24.91 -2.55
N ARG A 12 -15.55 -24.41 -3.77
CA ARG A 12 -14.85 -23.20 -4.22
C ARG A 12 -15.36 -21.94 -3.53
N ALA A 13 -16.68 -21.80 -3.37
CA ALA A 13 -17.28 -20.72 -2.60
C ALA A 13 -16.90 -20.77 -1.10
N ARG A 14 -16.78 -21.98 -0.52
CA ARG A 14 -16.27 -22.13 0.85
C ARG A 14 -14.81 -21.70 0.95
N LEU A 15 -13.94 -22.18 0.05
CA LEU A 15 -12.52 -21.79 0.06
C LEU A 15 -12.31 -20.30 -0.19
N TYR A 16 -13.13 -19.69 -1.06
CA TYR A 16 -13.19 -18.24 -1.23
C TYR A 16 -13.45 -17.51 0.07
N TRP A 17 -14.47 -17.94 0.80
CA TRP A 17 -14.83 -17.34 2.08
C TRP A 17 -13.69 -17.44 3.12
N TRP A 18 -12.92 -18.54 3.10
CA TRP A 18 -11.74 -18.72 3.96
C TRP A 18 -10.52 -17.91 3.52
N LEU A 19 -10.29 -17.73 2.22
CA LEU A 19 -9.06 -17.11 1.69
C LEU A 19 -9.15 -15.60 1.47
N GLU A 20 -10.30 -15.09 1.04
CA GLU A 20 -10.49 -13.67 0.71
C GLU A 20 -11.24 -12.91 1.81
N ARG A 21 -11.79 -13.64 2.79
CA ARG A 21 -12.47 -13.12 3.99
C ARG A 21 -13.38 -11.90 3.69
N PRO A 22 -14.45 -12.08 2.89
CA PRO A 22 -15.37 -10.99 2.54
C PRO A 22 -16.04 -10.36 3.79
N ASP A 23 -16.13 -11.13 4.87
CA ASP A 23 -16.55 -10.65 6.18
C ASP A 23 -15.38 -10.72 7.21
N ARG A 24 -14.86 -9.54 7.56
CA ARG A 24 -13.81 -9.37 8.58
C ARG A 24 -14.29 -9.66 10.01
N SER A 25 -15.56 -9.99 10.22
CA SER A 25 -16.10 -10.38 11.52
C SER A 25 -15.86 -11.87 11.86
N ALA A 26 -15.66 -12.71 10.85
CA ALA A 26 -15.52 -14.15 11.03
C ALA A 26 -14.18 -14.53 11.68
N THR A 27 -14.22 -15.36 12.73
CA THR A 27 -13.05 -15.79 13.52
C THR A 27 -12.22 -16.87 12.84
N GLY A 28 -12.81 -17.76 12.03
CA GLY A 28 -12.07 -18.82 11.34
C GLY A 28 -11.01 -18.31 10.36
N PRO A 29 -11.40 -17.54 9.32
CA PRO A 29 -10.48 -16.97 8.33
C PRO A 29 -9.38 -16.10 8.96
N TRP A 30 -9.68 -15.45 10.08
CA TRP A 30 -8.73 -14.65 10.85
C TRP A 30 -7.52 -15.45 11.34
N PHE A 31 -7.72 -16.68 11.81
CA PHE A 31 -6.60 -17.54 12.24
C PHE A 31 -5.67 -17.88 11.09
N LEU A 32 -6.22 -18.13 9.90
CA LEU A 32 -5.44 -18.40 8.70
C LEU A 32 -4.63 -17.18 8.25
N GLU A 33 -5.24 -15.99 8.28
CA GLU A 33 -4.53 -14.72 8.02
C GLU A 33 -3.37 -14.51 9.00
N ILE A 34 -3.60 -14.69 10.29
CA ILE A 34 -2.55 -14.56 11.31
C ILE A 34 -1.46 -15.59 11.11
N ALA A 35 -1.81 -16.85 10.84
CA ALA A 35 -0.83 -17.90 10.60
C ALA A 35 0.06 -17.55 9.39
N LEU A 36 -0.52 -17.01 8.31
CA LEU A 36 0.23 -16.57 7.13
C LEU A 36 1.09 -15.34 7.42
N ILE A 37 0.60 -14.35 8.18
CA ILE A 37 1.40 -13.20 8.62
C ILE A 37 2.59 -13.66 9.45
N VAL A 38 2.37 -14.52 10.45
CA VAL A 38 3.43 -15.07 11.30
C VAL A 38 4.43 -15.84 10.46
N LEU A 39 3.98 -16.66 9.50
CA LEU A 39 4.86 -17.37 8.58
C LEU A 39 5.70 -16.41 7.74
N ILE A 40 5.12 -15.33 7.20
CA ILE A 40 5.86 -14.30 6.46
C ILE A 40 6.89 -13.62 7.37
N SER A 41 6.51 -13.21 8.59
CA SER A 41 7.43 -12.58 9.54
C SER A 41 8.59 -13.50 9.93
N LEU A 42 8.32 -14.77 10.20
CA LEU A 42 9.36 -15.76 10.48
C LEU A 42 10.27 -16.01 9.27
N ASN A 43 9.72 -15.99 8.06
CA ASN A 43 10.52 -16.09 6.84
C ASN A 43 11.48 -14.91 6.66
N VAL A 44 11.06 -13.72 7.03
CA VAL A 44 11.90 -12.52 6.96
C VAL A 44 12.99 -12.58 8.03
N ALA A 45 12.64 -12.99 9.24
CA ALA A 45 13.62 -13.25 10.29
C ALA A 45 14.64 -14.33 9.84
N ALA A 46 14.18 -15.42 9.22
CA ALA A 46 15.07 -16.45 8.69
C ALA A 46 16.05 -15.92 7.64
N VAL A 47 15.59 -15.07 6.71
CA VAL A 47 16.48 -14.42 5.72
C VAL A 47 17.49 -13.49 6.39
N ILE A 48 17.09 -12.73 7.41
CA ILE A 48 18.01 -11.89 8.19
C ILE A 48 19.04 -12.75 8.93
N LEU A 49 18.64 -13.89 9.50
CA LEU A 49 19.56 -14.80 10.18
C LEU A 49 20.50 -15.51 9.19
N GLU A 50 20.03 -15.79 7.97
CA GLU A 50 20.82 -16.38 6.88
C GLU A 50 21.98 -15.47 6.44
N THR A 51 21.88 -14.13 6.62
CA THR A 51 22.98 -13.22 6.28
C THR A 51 24.12 -13.24 7.30
N VAL A 52 23.92 -13.86 8.47
CA VAL A 52 24.95 -14.00 9.50
C VAL A 52 25.67 -15.34 9.31
N ASP A 53 26.89 -15.30 8.79
CA ASP A 53 27.66 -16.50 8.42
C ASP A 53 27.78 -17.53 9.57
N SER A 54 27.98 -17.08 10.81
CA SER A 54 28.10 -17.96 11.98
C SER A 54 26.80 -18.73 12.28
N ILE A 55 25.64 -18.12 12.05
CA ILE A 55 24.34 -18.75 12.22
C ILE A 55 24.07 -19.68 11.05
N TYR A 56 24.36 -19.24 9.82
CA TYR A 56 24.13 -20.04 8.63
C TYR A 56 24.91 -21.35 8.65
N VAL A 57 26.20 -21.33 9.00
CA VAL A 57 27.02 -22.55 9.06
C VAL A 57 26.45 -23.56 10.06
N GLN A 58 25.91 -23.10 11.19
CA GLN A 58 25.35 -23.98 12.24
C GLN A 58 23.92 -24.46 11.94
N TRP A 59 23.08 -23.61 11.35
CA TRP A 59 21.63 -23.85 11.21
C TRP A 59 21.16 -23.93 9.75
N SER A 60 22.07 -24.01 8.78
CA SER A 60 21.76 -24.06 7.34
C SER A 60 20.67 -25.07 6.98
N PHE A 61 20.75 -26.29 7.53
CA PHE A 61 19.74 -27.32 7.28
C PHE A 61 18.34 -26.88 7.76
N ALA A 62 18.22 -26.37 9.00
CA ALA A 62 16.94 -25.94 9.56
C ALA A 62 16.36 -24.74 8.79
N LEU A 63 17.19 -23.77 8.41
CA LEU A 63 16.79 -22.60 7.64
C LEU A 63 16.33 -22.99 6.22
N ASN A 64 17.06 -23.88 5.55
CA ASN A 64 16.69 -24.38 4.21
C ASN A 64 15.42 -25.24 4.26
N LEU A 65 15.25 -26.07 5.30
CA LEU A 65 14.02 -26.85 5.50
C LEU A 65 12.83 -25.93 5.74
N PHE A 66 13.00 -24.92 6.59
CA PHE A 66 11.97 -23.92 6.84
C PHE A 66 11.56 -23.16 5.58
N GLU A 67 12.53 -22.75 4.75
CA GLU A 67 12.30 -22.13 3.44
C GLU A 67 11.53 -23.05 2.49
N ALA A 68 11.87 -24.35 2.44
CA ALA A 68 11.17 -25.31 1.58
C ALA A 68 9.71 -25.53 2.03
N VAL A 69 9.49 -25.62 3.34
CA VAL A 69 8.15 -25.76 3.92
C VAL A 69 7.31 -24.50 3.68
N SER A 70 7.87 -23.32 3.94
CA SER A 70 7.17 -22.05 3.74
C SER A 70 6.84 -21.80 2.27
N LEU A 71 7.77 -22.10 1.35
CA LEU A 71 7.53 -22.05 -0.10
C LEU A 71 6.33 -22.93 -0.48
N THR A 72 6.28 -24.15 0.04
CA THR A 72 5.19 -25.08 -0.24
C THR A 72 3.84 -24.50 0.20
N VAL A 73 3.79 -23.88 1.39
CA VAL A 73 2.59 -23.21 1.90
C VAL A 73 2.20 -22.01 1.02
N PHE A 74 3.14 -21.13 0.65
CA PHE A 74 2.85 -19.97 -0.20
C PHE A 74 2.45 -20.34 -1.63
N LEU A 75 3.06 -21.39 -2.18
CA LEU A 75 2.68 -21.93 -3.48
C LEU A 75 1.26 -22.51 -3.43
N ALA A 76 0.94 -23.30 -2.40
CA ALA A 76 -0.39 -23.85 -2.20
C ALA A 76 -1.44 -22.74 -2.03
N GLU A 77 -1.12 -21.69 -1.26
CA GLU A 77 -1.95 -20.50 -1.09
C GLU A 77 -2.20 -19.80 -2.45
N TYR A 78 -1.15 -19.55 -3.25
CA TYR A 78 -1.27 -18.90 -4.55
C TYR A 78 -2.12 -19.71 -5.53
N VAL A 79 -1.90 -21.03 -5.60
CA VAL A 79 -2.68 -21.94 -6.46
C VAL A 79 -4.14 -22.00 -6.00
N ALA A 80 -4.39 -22.07 -4.69
CA ALA A 80 -5.73 -22.07 -4.14
C ALA A 80 -6.49 -20.78 -4.49
N ARG A 81 -5.84 -19.61 -4.36
CA ARG A 81 -6.43 -18.33 -4.78
C ARG A 81 -6.69 -18.28 -6.28
N LEU A 82 -5.75 -18.73 -7.11
CA LEU A 82 -5.96 -18.80 -8.56
C LEU A 82 -7.14 -19.70 -8.93
N TRP A 83 -7.31 -20.82 -8.22
CA TRP A 83 -8.42 -21.74 -8.45
C TRP A 83 -9.77 -21.12 -8.09
N VAL A 84 -9.80 -20.37 -7.00
CA VAL A 84 -10.99 -19.72 -6.46
C VAL A 84 -11.32 -18.40 -7.17
N ALA A 85 -10.35 -17.73 -7.81
CA ALA A 85 -10.45 -16.38 -8.37
C ALA A 85 -11.75 -16.03 -9.14
N PRO A 86 -12.31 -16.87 -10.04
CA PRO A 86 -13.59 -16.54 -10.69
C PRO A 86 -14.85 -16.45 -9.78
N GLU A 87 -14.76 -16.69 -8.46
CA GLU A 87 -15.85 -16.40 -7.50
C GLU A 87 -15.79 -14.95 -7.01
N GLU A 88 -14.64 -14.28 -7.20
CA GLU A 88 -14.45 -12.87 -6.88
C GLU A 88 -15.18 -12.00 -7.92
N PRO A 89 -16.18 -11.18 -7.52
CA PRO A 89 -16.94 -10.36 -8.46
C PRO A 89 -16.08 -9.37 -9.24
N SER A 90 -14.94 -8.97 -8.67
CA SER A 90 -14.03 -7.98 -9.24
C SER A 90 -13.30 -8.48 -10.50
N TYR A 91 -13.21 -9.80 -10.74
CA TYR A 91 -12.44 -10.36 -11.85
C TYR A 91 -13.28 -11.25 -12.77
N LYS A 92 -13.25 -10.93 -14.08
CA LYS A 92 -13.98 -11.68 -15.11
C LYS A 92 -13.37 -13.04 -15.46
N SER A 93 -12.07 -13.24 -15.21
CA SER A 93 -11.36 -14.48 -15.53
C SER A 93 -10.13 -14.69 -14.65
N ARG A 94 -9.60 -15.92 -14.63
CA ARG A 94 -8.33 -16.24 -13.94
C ARG A 94 -7.15 -15.43 -14.48
N LEU A 95 -7.13 -15.19 -15.79
CA LEU A 95 -6.10 -14.38 -16.45
C LEU A 95 -6.16 -12.90 -16.06
N ALA A 96 -7.35 -12.38 -15.80
CA ALA A 96 -7.52 -11.04 -15.25
C ALA A 96 -6.99 -10.98 -13.80
N TRP A 97 -7.26 -12.02 -13.00
CA TRP A 97 -6.76 -12.12 -11.63
C TRP A 97 -5.23 -12.18 -11.54
N ILE A 98 -4.56 -13.01 -12.36
CA ILE A 98 -3.08 -13.13 -12.35
C ILE A 98 -2.40 -11.78 -12.62
N ARG A 99 -3.01 -10.93 -13.45
CA ARG A 99 -2.48 -9.59 -13.77
C ARG A 99 -2.81 -8.53 -12.71
N SER A 100 -3.56 -8.87 -11.67
CA SER A 100 -3.85 -7.94 -10.58
C SER A 100 -2.60 -7.67 -9.74
N PRO A 101 -2.45 -6.46 -9.17
CA PRO A 101 -1.28 -6.11 -8.35
C PRO A 101 -1.02 -7.08 -7.19
N LEU A 102 -2.09 -7.52 -6.50
CA LEU A 102 -1.97 -8.43 -5.36
C LEU A 102 -1.55 -9.86 -5.78
N ALA A 103 -2.02 -10.34 -6.94
CA ALA A 103 -1.58 -11.63 -7.47
C ALA A 103 -0.12 -11.58 -7.94
N LEU A 104 0.30 -10.47 -8.55
CA LEU A 104 1.70 -10.25 -8.92
C LEU A 104 2.62 -10.21 -7.70
N ILE A 105 2.20 -9.57 -6.61
CA ILE A 105 2.92 -9.59 -5.32
C ILE A 105 3.07 -11.03 -4.79
N ASP A 106 1.99 -11.80 -4.79
CA ASP A 106 2.03 -13.21 -4.36
C ASP A 106 2.98 -14.04 -5.25
N LEU A 107 2.99 -13.78 -6.57
CA LEU A 107 3.89 -14.41 -7.52
C LEU A 107 5.36 -14.02 -7.27
N PHE A 108 5.66 -12.74 -7.10
CA PHE A 108 7.02 -12.27 -6.82
C PHE A 108 7.56 -12.75 -5.47
N ALA A 109 6.69 -13.09 -4.52
CA ALA A 109 7.11 -13.67 -3.25
C ALA A 109 7.61 -15.13 -3.36
N ILE A 110 7.08 -15.91 -4.32
CA ILE A 110 7.45 -17.31 -4.55
C ILE A 110 8.48 -17.47 -5.67
N LEU A 111 8.53 -16.52 -6.61
CA LEU A 111 9.33 -16.61 -7.82
C LEU A 111 10.83 -16.78 -7.56
N PRO A 112 11.49 -16.04 -6.63
CA PRO A 112 12.93 -16.18 -6.41
C PRO A 112 13.33 -17.60 -5.99
N THR A 113 12.56 -18.21 -5.08
CA THR A 113 12.83 -19.57 -4.59
C THR A 113 12.46 -20.63 -5.63
N LEU A 114 11.39 -20.41 -6.41
CA LEU A 114 11.02 -21.28 -7.53
C LEU A 114 12.08 -21.28 -8.64
N LEU A 115 12.61 -20.11 -9.00
CA LEU A 115 13.67 -20.00 -10.00
C LEU A 115 14.97 -20.66 -9.53
N TYR A 116 15.31 -20.53 -8.25
CA TYR A 116 16.48 -21.21 -7.67
C TYR A 116 16.39 -22.74 -7.78
N LEU A 117 15.19 -23.32 -7.66
CA LEU A 117 14.98 -24.78 -7.82
C LEU A 117 15.14 -25.26 -9.27
N ILE A 118 14.76 -24.42 -10.25
CA ILE A 118 14.79 -24.78 -11.68
C ILE A 118 16.15 -24.47 -12.30
N PHE A 119 16.76 -23.36 -11.90
CA PHE A 119 18.04 -22.88 -12.41
C PHE A 119 19.03 -22.81 -11.24
N PRO A 120 19.94 -23.79 -11.08
CA PRO A 120 20.98 -23.78 -10.06
C PRO A 120 22.12 -22.82 -10.45
N MET A 121 21.76 -21.59 -10.84
CA MET A 121 22.71 -20.50 -11.09
C MET A 121 23.11 -19.88 -9.75
N ASP A 122 24.33 -19.37 -9.69
CA ASP A 122 24.92 -18.74 -8.50
C ASP A 122 24.32 -17.34 -8.25
N LEU A 123 23.01 -17.31 -8.01
CA LEU A 123 22.22 -16.09 -7.90
C LEU A 123 22.12 -15.68 -6.44
N ARG A 124 23.25 -15.21 -5.89
CA ARG A 124 23.27 -14.47 -4.62
C ARG A 124 22.20 -13.37 -4.61
N LEU A 125 21.97 -12.74 -5.77
CA LEU A 125 20.94 -11.74 -5.99
C LEU A 125 19.51 -12.26 -5.81
N LEU A 126 19.21 -13.50 -6.24
CA LEU A 126 17.88 -14.13 -6.01
C LEU A 126 17.61 -14.34 -4.52
N ARG A 127 18.67 -14.55 -3.73
CA ARG A 127 18.58 -14.69 -2.27
C ARG A 127 18.05 -13.40 -1.64
N THR A 128 18.54 -12.24 -2.08
CA THR A 128 18.04 -10.92 -1.64
C THR A 128 16.59 -10.69 -2.06
N PHE A 129 16.20 -11.12 -3.25
CA PHE A 129 14.81 -11.01 -3.72
C PHE A 129 13.83 -11.85 -2.90
N ARG A 130 14.27 -12.79 -2.05
CA ARG A 130 13.37 -13.47 -1.09
C ARG A 130 12.67 -12.47 -0.17
N MET A 131 13.28 -11.32 0.13
CA MET A 131 12.65 -10.24 0.89
C MET A 131 11.37 -9.70 0.25
N LEU A 132 11.16 -9.90 -1.07
CA LEU A 132 9.91 -9.52 -1.75
C LEU A 132 8.69 -10.22 -1.15
N ARG A 133 8.86 -11.33 -0.41
CA ARG A 133 7.75 -11.95 0.36
C ARG A 133 7.15 -11.04 1.42
N LEU A 134 7.90 -10.04 1.91
CA LEU A 134 7.35 -8.99 2.80
C LEU A 134 6.18 -8.27 2.16
N LEU A 135 6.20 -8.12 0.83
CA LEU A 135 5.13 -7.47 0.09
C LEU A 135 3.81 -8.23 0.23
N LYS A 136 3.80 -9.53 0.56
CA LYS A 136 2.55 -10.27 0.84
C LYS A 136 1.77 -9.68 2.02
N LEU A 137 2.43 -8.97 2.95
CA LEU A 137 1.75 -8.28 4.06
C LEU A 137 0.74 -7.22 3.57
N THR A 138 0.91 -6.71 2.35
CA THR A 138 -0.02 -5.74 1.75
C THR A 138 -1.44 -6.29 1.65
N ARG A 139 -1.61 -7.60 1.39
CA ARG A 139 -2.93 -8.25 1.33
C ARG A 139 -3.64 -8.26 2.68
N TYR A 140 -2.87 -8.38 3.76
CA TYR A 140 -3.40 -8.51 5.12
C TYR A 140 -3.54 -7.17 5.83
N SER A 141 -3.02 -6.08 5.26
CA SER A 141 -3.06 -4.74 5.84
C SER A 141 -3.98 -3.82 5.03
N PRO A 142 -5.17 -3.47 5.56
CA PRO A 142 -6.07 -2.50 4.92
C PRO A 142 -5.41 -1.13 4.73
N ALA A 143 -4.47 -0.78 5.61
CA ALA A 143 -3.71 0.48 5.56
C ALA A 143 -2.75 0.50 4.36
N LEU A 144 -2.03 -0.60 4.11
CA LEU A 144 -1.17 -0.70 2.92
C LEU A 144 -2.02 -0.65 1.64
N GLY A 145 -3.17 -1.34 1.61
CA GLY A 145 -4.11 -1.26 0.48
C GLY A 145 -4.58 0.18 0.18
N MET A 146 -4.82 1.00 1.22
CA MET A 146 -5.12 2.43 1.03
C MET A 146 -3.94 3.18 0.41
N LEU A 147 -2.72 2.94 0.89
CA LEU A 147 -1.54 3.58 0.33
C LEU A 147 -1.36 3.23 -1.15
N PHE A 148 -1.53 1.95 -1.52
CA PHE A 148 -1.47 1.54 -2.94
C PHE A 148 -2.55 2.19 -3.79
N ALA A 149 -3.78 2.33 -3.27
CA ALA A 149 -4.84 3.04 -3.98
C ALA A 149 -4.47 4.52 -4.21
N VAL A 150 -3.86 5.18 -3.22
CA VAL A 150 -3.34 6.55 -3.38
C VAL A 150 -2.25 6.61 -4.45
N PHE A 151 -1.32 5.65 -4.46
CA PHE A 151 -0.29 5.60 -5.50
C PHE A 151 -0.88 5.42 -6.90
N GLU A 152 -1.91 4.59 -7.04
CA GLU A 152 -2.57 4.37 -8.34
C GLU A 152 -3.34 5.60 -8.80
N GLU A 153 -4.08 6.26 -7.90
CA GLU A 153 -4.86 7.47 -8.19
C GLU A 153 -3.96 8.68 -8.46
N GLU A 154 -2.86 8.83 -7.71
CA GLU A 154 -1.95 9.98 -7.78
C GLU A 154 -0.69 9.69 -8.63
N ALA A 155 -0.66 8.58 -9.37
CA ALA A 155 0.50 8.16 -10.16
C ALA A 155 1.03 9.28 -11.07
N GLY A 156 0.11 10.02 -11.71
CA GLY A 156 0.46 11.16 -12.56
C GLY A 156 1.23 12.27 -11.82
N ALA A 157 0.80 12.61 -10.60
CA ALA A 157 1.47 13.61 -9.77
C ALA A 157 2.86 13.13 -9.32
N PHE A 158 2.99 11.85 -8.98
CA PHE A 158 4.29 11.23 -8.68
C PHE A 158 5.23 11.26 -9.89
N PHE A 159 4.76 10.88 -11.08
CA PHE A 159 5.58 10.92 -12.29
C PHE A 159 6.01 12.34 -12.63
N ALA A 160 5.12 13.32 -12.52
CA ALA A 160 5.47 14.73 -12.72
C ALA A 160 6.50 15.21 -11.70
N GLY A 161 6.31 14.90 -10.41
CA GLY A 161 7.25 15.25 -9.34
C GLY A 161 8.63 14.61 -9.53
N PHE A 162 8.67 13.31 -9.85
CA PHE A 162 9.91 12.58 -10.14
C PHE A 162 10.62 13.13 -11.38
N PHE A 163 9.87 13.47 -12.43
CA PHE A 163 10.41 14.10 -13.62
C PHE A 163 11.06 15.45 -13.31
N ILE A 164 10.39 16.30 -12.54
CA ILE A 164 10.94 17.59 -12.09
C ILE A 164 12.19 17.37 -11.21
N LEU A 165 12.15 16.41 -10.29
CA LEU A 165 13.30 16.06 -9.44
C LEU A 165 14.51 15.62 -10.29
N MET A 166 14.28 14.81 -11.33
CA MET A 166 15.34 14.38 -12.26
C MET A 166 15.96 15.57 -13.01
N LEU A 167 15.14 16.50 -13.50
CA LEU A 167 15.62 17.71 -14.16
C LEU A 167 16.46 18.57 -13.19
N MET A 168 15.98 18.75 -11.97
CA MET A 168 16.70 19.50 -10.93
C MET A 168 18.01 18.81 -10.53
N LEU A 169 18.02 17.48 -10.47
CA LEU A 169 19.21 16.69 -10.17
C LEU A 169 20.30 16.92 -11.22
N ILE A 170 19.94 16.85 -12.51
CA ILE A 170 20.87 17.11 -13.61
C ILE A 170 21.34 18.56 -13.59
N PHE A 171 20.44 19.52 -13.35
CA PHE A 171 20.78 20.93 -13.24
C PHE A 171 21.75 21.22 -12.08
N ALA A 172 21.45 20.71 -10.89
CA ALA A 172 22.29 20.87 -9.70
C ALA A 172 23.67 20.20 -9.88
N ALA A 173 23.71 18.98 -10.42
CA ALA A 173 24.96 18.28 -10.71
C ALA A 173 25.82 19.02 -11.74
N SER A 174 25.21 19.53 -12.81
CA SER A 174 25.91 20.29 -13.85
C SER A 174 26.44 21.62 -13.31
N GLY A 175 25.64 22.36 -12.54
CA GLY A 175 26.07 23.62 -11.94
C GLY A 175 27.20 23.44 -10.91
N ALA A 176 27.12 22.39 -10.09
CA ALA A 176 28.19 22.06 -9.15
C ALA A 176 29.46 21.59 -9.86
N TRP A 177 29.34 20.81 -10.93
CA TRP A 177 30.47 20.46 -11.79
C TRP A 177 31.15 21.72 -12.32
N ILE A 178 30.41 22.64 -12.96
CA ILE A 178 30.97 23.92 -13.47
C ILE A 178 31.71 24.70 -12.36
N ALA A 179 31.13 24.76 -11.15
CA ALA A 179 31.69 25.55 -10.07
C ALA A 179 32.90 24.89 -9.37
N GLU A 180 32.93 23.57 -9.27
CA GLU A 180 33.85 22.84 -8.39
C GLU A 180 34.85 21.95 -9.12
N HIS A 181 34.66 21.61 -10.40
CA HIS A 181 35.49 20.60 -11.08
C HIS A 181 37.01 20.92 -11.06
N ASN A 182 37.38 22.20 -11.09
CA ASN A 182 38.78 22.63 -11.03
C ASN A 182 39.37 22.54 -9.62
N ALA A 183 38.55 22.79 -8.59
CA ALA A 183 38.98 22.82 -7.20
C ALA A 183 38.92 21.42 -6.55
N GLN A 184 37.99 20.58 -6.99
CA GLN A 184 37.70 19.25 -6.45
C GLN A 184 37.44 18.23 -7.58
N PRO A 185 38.47 17.90 -8.39
CA PRO A 185 38.31 16.98 -9.53
C PRO A 185 37.96 15.55 -9.12
N GLU A 186 38.30 15.11 -7.90
CA GLU A 186 37.95 13.77 -7.42
C GLU A 186 36.45 13.62 -7.14
N ALA A 187 35.83 14.65 -6.56
CA ALA A 187 34.42 14.62 -6.17
C ALA A 187 33.47 15.18 -7.26
N PHE A 188 33.92 16.21 -7.99
CA PHE A 188 33.14 16.92 -9.02
C PHE A 188 33.80 16.80 -10.40
N GLY A 189 34.55 15.73 -10.68
CA GLY A 189 35.25 15.56 -11.96
C GLY A 189 34.33 15.31 -13.16
N SER A 190 33.11 14.83 -12.93
CA SER A 190 32.10 14.60 -13.97
C SER A 190 30.70 14.89 -13.46
N ILE A 191 29.75 15.14 -14.35
CA ILE A 191 28.35 15.36 -13.98
C ILE A 191 27.79 14.15 -13.20
N PRO A 192 28.00 12.88 -13.61
CA PRO A 192 27.56 11.73 -12.81
C PRO A 192 28.19 11.66 -11.41
N ALA A 193 29.44 12.06 -11.24
CA ALA A 193 30.06 12.14 -9.91
C ALA A 193 29.37 13.22 -9.06
N ALA A 194 29.13 14.39 -9.64
CA ALA A 194 28.41 15.48 -8.97
C ALA A 194 26.93 15.15 -8.65
N MET A 195 26.32 14.18 -9.35
CA MET A 195 24.96 13.72 -9.05
C MET A 195 24.84 13.11 -7.65
N TRP A 196 25.90 12.52 -7.09
CA TRP A 196 25.89 12.03 -5.71
C TRP A 196 25.63 13.16 -4.71
N TRP A 197 26.42 14.23 -4.81
CA TRP A 197 26.22 15.45 -4.00
C TRP A 197 24.85 16.08 -4.24
N ALA A 198 24.44 16.21 -5.50
CA ALA A 198 23.16 16.83 -5.86
C ALA A 198 21.98 16.00 -5.32
N MET A 199 22.05 14.67 -5.37
CA MET A 199 21.03 13.78 -4.82
C MET A 199 20.95 13.91 -3.29
N ALA A 200 22.09 13.84 -2.60
CA ALA A 200 22.14 13.99 -1.14
C ALA A 200 21.62 15.37 -0.68
N THR A 201 21.88 16.42 -1.46
CA THR A 201 21.44 17.79 -1.16
C THR A 201 19.95 18.00 -1.47
N LEU A 202 19.47 17.60 -2.65
CA LEU A 202 18.07 17.75 -3.06
C LEU A 202 17.10 16.91 -2.21
N THR A 203 17.56 15.76 -1.71
CA THR A 203 16.79 14.90 -0.80
C THR A 203 16.95 15.30 0.68
N THR A 204 17.68 16.39 0.96
CA THR A 204 17.94 16.91 2.31
C THR A 204 18.66 15.94 3.27
N VAL A 205 19.29 14.89 2.73
CA VAL A 205 20.08 13.92 3.52
C VAL A 205 21.39 14.56 3.98
N GLY A 206 22.14 15.15 3.05
CA GLY A 206 23.34 15.93 3.36
C GLY A 206 24.39 15.21 4.19
N TYR A 207 24.91 14.07 3.73
CA TYR A 207 25.93 13.29 4.44
C TYR A 207 27.18 14.11 4.83
N GLY A 208 27.53 15.13 4.04
CA GLY A 208 28.68 16.01 4.31
C GLY A 208 30.03 15.42 3.90
N ASP A 209 30.03 14.26 3.25
CA ASP A 209 31.21 13.60 2.67
C ASP A 209 31.77 14.36 1.45
N VAL A 210 30.90 14.98 0.66
CA VAL A 210 31.25 15.86 -0.46
C VAL A 210 30.51 17.18 -0.32
N THR A 211 31.21 18.31 -0.40
CA THR A 211 30.58 19.64 -0.37
C THR A 211 31.32 20.65 -1.27
N PRO A 212 30.65 21.65 -1.86
CA PRO A 212 31.31 22.72 -2.60
C PRO A 212 32.24 23.53 -1.70
N ILE A 213 33.48 23.75 -2.13
CA ILE A 213 34.47 24.53 -1.37
C ILE A 213 34.65 25.94 -1.93
N THR A 214 34.35 26.16 -3.21
CA THR A 214 34.45 27.48 -3.84
C THR A 214 33.32 28.40 -3.40
N VAL A 215 33.55 29.71 -3.48
CA VAL A 215 32.53 30.71 -3.14
C VAL A 215 31.31 30.57 -4.07
N ALA A 216 31.54 30.40 -5.37
CA ALA A 216 30.48 30.22 -6.36
C ALA A 216 29.68 28.93 -6.11
N GLY A 217 30.37 27.81 -5.84
CA GLY A 217 29.72 26.54 -5.53
C GLY A 217 28.95 26.57 -4.22
N LYS A 218 29.42 27.28 -3.19
CA LYS A 218 28.66 27.48 -1.94
C LYS A 218 27.39 28.32 -2.15
N MET A 219 27.48 29.41 -2.91
CA MET A 219 26.29 30.22 -3.22
C MET A 219 25.27 29.42 -4.04
N PHE A 220 25.74 28.67 -5.04
CA PHE A 220 24.89 27.79 -5.84
C PHE A 220 24.28 26.68 -4.99
N GLY A 221 25.07 26.00 -4.15
CA GLY A 221 24.62 24.96 -3.24
C GLY A 221 23.59 25.45 -2.23
N ALA A 222 23.73 26.67 -1.71
CA ALA A 222 22.74 27.29 -0.84
C ALA A 222 21.38 27.45 -1.55
N LEU A 223 21.39 27.92 -2.81
CA LEU A 223 20.17 28.02 -3.62
C LEU A 223 19.54 26.64 -3.87
N ILE A 224 20.35 25.65 -4.27
CA ILE A 224 19.87 24.28 -4.50
C ILE A 224 19.29 23.67 -3.24
N THR A 225 19.87 23.94 -2.07
CA THR A 225 19.37 23.44 -0.78
C THR A 225 17.95 23.96 -0.49
N VAL A 226 17.70 25.26 -0.70
CA VAL A 226 16.36 25.85 -0.51
C VAL A 226 15.34 25.20 -1.46
N ILE A 227 15.71 25.00 -2.72
CA ILE A 227 14.83 24.34 -3.70
C ILE A 227 14.60 22.86 -3.35
N GLY A 228 15.64 22.18 -2.85
CA GLY A 228 15.60 20.78 -2.41
C GLY A 228 14.56 20.53 -1.33
N ILE A 229 14.45 21.42 -0.33
CA ILE A 229 13.42 21.33 0.72
C ILE A 229 12.00 21.29 0.11
N GLY A 230 11.73 22.15 -0.88
CA GLY A 230 10.45 22.18 -1.58
C GLY A 230 10.17 20.88 -2.34
N MET A 231 11.18 20.35 -3.05
CA MET A 231 11.06 19.10 -3.82
C MET A 231 10.85 17.88 -2.91
N ALA A 232 11.57 17.79 -1.80
CA ALA A 232 11.45 16.69 -0.84
C ALA A 232 10.06 16.63 -0.18
N ALA A 233 9.36 17.78 -0.06
CA ALA A 233 8.03 17.85 0.52
C ALA A 233 6.91 17.33 -0.41
N LEU A 234 7.13 17.31 -1.74
CA LEU A 234 6.07 16.98 -2.71
C LEU A 234 5.52 15.56 -2.55
N PRO A 235 6.34 14.48 -2.50
CA PRO A 235 5.81 13.12 -2.35
C PRO A 235 5.01 12.95 -1.06
N ALA A 236 5.51 13.52 0.05
CA ALA A 236 4.83 13.47 1.33
C ALA A 236 3.47 14.19 1.28
N GLY A 237 3.42 15.37 0.64
CA GLY A 237 2.19 16.13 0.44
C GLY A 237 1.14 15.37 -0.38
N ILE A 238 1.55 14.76 -1.49
CA ILE A 238 0.67 13.96 -2.37
C ILE A 238 0.09 12.76 -1.62
N ILE A 239 0.93 12.03 -0.87
CA ILE A 239 0.46 10.88 -0.08
C ILE A 239 -0.53 11.33 1.00
N ALA A 240 -0.23 12.43 1.69
CA ALA A 240 -1.09 12.95 2.75
C ALA A 240 -2.45 13.39 2.20
N SER A 241 -2.48 14.12 1.08
CA SER A 241 -3.74 14.55 0.45
C SER A 241 -4.55 13.36 -0.07
N GLY A 242 -3.91 12.42 -0.75
CA GLY A 242 -4.59 11.23 -1.28
C GLY A 242 -5.13 10.33 -0.17
N LEU A 243 -4.38 10.14 0.92
CA LEU A 243 -4.88 9.36 2.07
C LEU A 243 -6.05 10.07 2.74
N ASN A 244 -6.02 11.40 2.83
CA ASN A 244 -7.12 12.18 3.35
C ASN A 244 -8.37 12.02 2.46
N ASP A 245 -8.24 12.10 1.13
CA ASP A 245 -9.36 11.90 0.20
C ASP A 245 -9.95 10.48 0.31
N GLN A 246 -9.11 9.46 0.35
CA GLN A 246 -9.52 8.06 0.58
C GLN A 246 -10.31 7.90 1.90
N LEU A 247 -9.82 8.50 2.99
CA LEU A 247 -10.51 8.48 4.29
C LEU A 247 -11.85 9.21 4.22
N HIS A 248 -11.93 10.36 3.55
CA HIS A 248 -13.18 11.08 3.34
C HIS A 248 -14.21 10.25 2.55
N ARG A 249 -13.80 9.61 1.45
CA ARG A 249 -14.67 8.73 0.65
C ARG A 249 -15.22 7.56 1.46
N ARG A 250 -14.39 6.94 2.31
CA ARG A 250 -14.81 5.86 3.21
C ARG A 250 -15.83 6.35 4.25
N ARG A 251 -15.58 7.49 4.88
CA ARG A 251 -16.53 8.10 5.83
C ARG A 251 -17.87 8.42 5.16
N ALA A 252 -17.84 9.00 3.95
CA ALA A 252 -19.05 9.30 3.19
C ALA A 252 -19.86 8.05 2.82
N LYS A 253 -19.20 6.92 2.49
CA LYS A 253 -19.90 5.64 2.28
C LYS A 253 -20.61 5.15 3.54
N LEU A 254 -19.93 5.21 4.69
CA LEU A 254 -20.53 4.82 5.98
C LEU A 254 -21.68 5.75 6.35
N GLU A 255 -21.52 7.07 6.16
CA GLU A 255 -22.56 8.07 6.41
C GLU A 255 -23.82 7.81 5.57
N ARG A 256 -23.68 7.48 4.28
CA ARG A 256 -24.81 7.11 3.41
C ARG A 256 -25.56 5.89 3.94
N GLN A 257 -24.84 4.87 4.42
CA GLN A 257 -25.46 3.68 5.00
C GLN A 257 -26.23 4.02 6.29
N PHE A 258 -25.64 4.84 7.16
CA PHE A 258 -26.34 5.33 8.35
C PHE A 258 -27.60 6.12 8.00
N ARG A 259 -27.53 7.01 6.99
CA ARG A 259 -28.69 7.79 6.54
C ARG A 259 -29.79 6.88 5.99
N ALA A 260 -29.44 5.89 5.17
CA ALA A 260 -30.40 4.91 4.65
C ALA A 260 -31.08 4.12 5.77
N ALA A 261 -30.33 3.68 6.79
CA ALA A 261 -30.88 3.00 7.96
C ALA A 261 -31.78 3.89 8.84
N LEU A 262 -31.67 5.22 8.72
CA LEU A 262 -32.49 6.19 9.47
C LEU A 262 -33.71 6.68 8.68
N GLU A 263 -33.91 6.26 7.42
CA GLU A 263 -35.07 6.67 6.61
C GLU A 263 -36.39 6.30 7.27
N ASP A 264 -36.47 5.14 7.92
CA ASP A 264 -37.65 4.65 8.64
C ASP A 264 -37.77 5.24 10.07
N GLY A 265 -36.87 6.15 10.46
CA GLY A 265 -36.88 6.85 11.75
C GLY A 265 -36.36 6.05 12.94
N ASN A 266 -36.04 4.76 12.77
CA ASN A 266 -35.42 3.91 13.79
C ASN A 266 -34.43 2.92 13.16
N ILE A 267 -33.29 2.71 13.81
CA ILE A 267 -32.26 1.75 13.36
C ILE A 267 -32.61 0.39 13.96
N CYS A 268 -32.87 -0.61 13.12
CA CYS A 268 -33.13 -1.96 13.62
C CYS A 268 -31.83 -2.73 13.91
N GLU A 269 -31.93 -3.86 14.60
CA GLU A 269 -30.75 -4.68 14.95
C GLU A 269 -30.01 -5.22 13.71
N ALA A 270 -30.72 -5.39 12.58
CA ALA A 270 -30.10 -5.79 11.32
C ALA A 270 -29.26 -4.65 10.73
N ASP A 271 -29.76 -3.42 10.73
CA ASP A 271 -29.03 -2.25 10.25
C ASP A 271 -27.76 -2.00 11.07
N GLU A 272 -27.84 -2.16 12.40
CA GLU A 272 -26.68 -1.99 13.27
C GLU A 272 -25.58 -3.01 12.96
N LYS A 273 -25.95 -4.26 12.63
CA LYS A 273 -25.00 -5.28 12.16
C LYS A 273 -24.40 -4.91 10.81
N ASP A 274 -25.20 -4.47 9.84
CA ASP A 274 -24.73 -4.10 8.51
C ASP A 274 -23.78 -2.89 8.54
N ILE A 275 -24.10 -1.88 9.35
CA ILE A 275 -23.25 -0.72 9.60
C ILE A 275 -21.92 -1.14 10.23
N GLU A 276 -21.94 -2.05 11.20
CA GLU A 276 -20.74 -2.53 11.87
C GLU A 276 -19.85 -3.37 10.92
N ILE A 277 -20.47 -4.22 10.07
CA ILE A 277 -19.77 -4.96 9.02
C ILE A 277 -19.12 -3.98 8.03
N LEU A 278 -19.87 -3.00 7.54
CA LEU A 278 -19.37 -2.00 6.60
C LEU A 278 -18.23 -1.16 7.22
N ARG A 279 -18.36 -0.73 8.48
CA ARG A 279 -17.32 -0.03 9.21
C ARG A 279 -16.02 -0.84 9.27
N LYS A 280 -16.11 -2.14 9.60
CA LYS A 280 -14.96 -3.06 9.64
C LYS A 280 -14.34 -3.28 8.25
N GLN A 281 -15.16 -3.41 7.21
CA GLN A 281 -14.70 -3.51 5.82
C GLN A 281 -13.94 -2.26 5.39
N LEU A 282 -14.48 -1.08 5.69
CA LEU A 282 -13.86 0.22 5.44
C LEU A 282 -12.64 0.50 6.34
N GLY A 283 -12.41 -0.30 7.39
CA GLY A 283 -11.30 -0.12 8.33
C GLY A 283 -11.40 1.17 9.17
N LEU A 284 -12.61 1.68 9.38
CA LEU A 284 -12.84 2.90 10.17
C LEU A 284 -12.85 2.57 11.65
N SER A 285 -12.32 3.45 12.50
CA SER A 285 -12.33 3.26 13.96
C SER A 285 -13.74 3.42 14.56
N ASN A 286 -13.98 2.83 15.72
CA ASN A 286 -15.24 3.03 16.48
C ASN A 286 -15.50 4.51 16.78
N ARG A 287 -14.44 5.27 17.06
CA ARG A 287 -14.54 6.73 17.30
C ARG A 287 -15.03 7.47 16.06
N ALA A 288 -14.49 7.15 14.88
CA ALA A 288 -14.91 7.78 13.63
C ALA A 288 -16.39 7.50 13.31
N ALA A 289 -16.84 6.26 13.50
CA ALA A 289 -18.25 5.90 13.33
C ALA A 289 -19.16 6.59 14.36
N GLY A 290 -18.71 6.71 15.62
CA GLY A 290 -19.43 7.42 16.66
C GLY A 290 -19.65 8.90 16.33
N HIS A 291 -18.64 9.59 15.80
CA HIS A 291 -18.77 10.98 15.35
C HIS A 291 -19.77 11.13 14.20
N ILE A 292 -19.74 10.23 13.22
CA ILE A 292 -20.70 10.24 12.09
C ILE A 292 -22.12 10.05 12.62
N ARG A 293 -22.34 9.07 13.52
CA ARG A 293 -23.65 8.82 14.13
C ARG A 293 -24.17 10.03 14.91
N GLN A 294 -23.32 10.66 15.73
CA GLN A 294 -23.68 11.86 16.48
C GLN A 294 -24.02 13.04 15.57
N GLN A 295 -23.24 13.25 14.51
CA GLN A 295 -23.48 14.31 13.54
C GLN A 295 -24.84 14.14 12.84
N ILE A 296 -25.15 12.94 12.35
CA ILE A 296 -26.43 12.66 11.68
C ILE A 296 -27.61 12.84 12.65
N HIS A 297 -27.51 12.34 13.88
CA HIS A 297 -28.58 12.54 14.88
C HIS A 297 -28.81 14.02 15.17
N ALA A 298 -27.74 14.83 15.28
CA ALA A 298 -27.87 16.27 15.47
C ALA A 298 -28.56 16.94 14.28
N GLU A 299 -28.20 16.60 13.03
CA GLU A 299 -28.85 17.12 11.82
C GLU A 299 -30.34 16.78 11.73
N LEU A 300 -30.73 15.56 12.11
CA LEU A 300 -32.12 15.12 12.14
C LEU A 300 -32.94 15.88 13.20
N GLN A 301 -32.36 16.11 14.39
CA GLN A 301 -33.01 16.89 15.45
C GLN A 301 -33.20 18.36 15.07
N THR A 302 -32.27 18.95 14.32
CA THR A 302 -32.35 20.36 13.91
C THR A 302 -33.13 20.58 12.61
N GLY A 303 -33.64 19.51 11.96
CA GLY A 303 -34.48 19.59 10.74
C GLY A 303 -33.83 20.31 9.55
N THR A 304 -32.51 20.49 9.57
CA THR A 304 -31.77 21.35 8.65
C THR A 304 -30.91 20.48 7.75
N GLU A 305 -31.52 19.97 6.68
CA GLU A 305 -30.73 19.47 5.54
C GLU A 305 -29.87 20.64 5.05
N ARG A 306 -28.57 20.45 4.79
CA ARG A 306 -27.68 21.51 4.31
C ARG A 306 -27.21 21.18 2.89
N CYS A 307 -27.19 22.20 2.03
CA CYS A 307 -26.73 22.08 0.66
C CYS A 307 -25.26 21.64 0.61
N GLN A 308 -24.95 20.55 -0.09
CA GLN A 308 -23.60 19.96 -0.14
C GLN A 308 -22.57 20.84 -0.87
N SER A 309 -23.01 21.81 -1.68
CA SER A 309 -22.11 22.71 -2.40
C SER A 309 -21.75 23.99 -1.63
N CYS A 310 -22.63 24.48 -0.74
CA CYS A 310 -22.46 25.78 -0.09
C CYS A 310 -22.69 25.76 1.44
N GLY A 311 -23.08 24.63 2.01
CA GLY A 311 -23.30 24.47 3.45
C GLY A 311 -24.51 25.21 4.03
N GLN A 312 -25.31 25.90 3.21
CA GLN A 312 -26.52 26.60 3.66
C GLN A 312 -27.68 25.63 3.92
N PRO A 313 -28.56 25.93 4.91
CA PRO A 313 -29.72 25.08 5.18
C PRO A 313 -30.71 25.10 4.01
N LEU A 314 -31.05 23.92 3.51
CA LEU A 314 -32.14 23.64 2.59
C LEU A 314 -33.45 23.96 3.34
N THR A 315 -34.06 25.08 2.99
CA THR A 315 -35.39 25.44 3.46
C THR A 315 -36.38 24.43 2.89
N LYS A 316 -36.89 23.52 3.74
CA LYS A 316 -38.08 22.72 3.40
C LYS A 316 -39.26 23.68 3.25
N THR A 317 -39.53 24.12 2.02
CA THR A 317 -40.84 24.67 1.68
C THR A 317 -41.86 23.55 1.90
N LYS A 318 -42.56 23.59 3.04
CA LYS A 318 -43.77 22.80 3.25
C LYS A 318 -44.64 23.01 2.01
N LYS A 319 -44.86 21.95 1.22
CA LYS A 319 -46.00 21.89 0.31
C LYS A 319 -47.24 22.12 1.17
N GLY A 320 -47.82 23.32 1.06
CA GLY A 320 -49.12 23.61 1.64
C GLY A 320 -50.12 22.62 1.06
N GLY A 321 -50.77 21.87 1.95
CA GLY A 321 -52.00 21.19 1.61
C GLY A 321 -53.11 22.23 1.50
N LEU A 322 -53.66 22.36 0.30
CA LEU A 322 -55.08 22.40 -0.05
C LEU A 322 -55.17 22.45 -1.58
#